data_AF-A0A094KMA6-F1
#
_entry.id   AF-A0A094KMA6-F1
#
_cell.length_a   1.000
_cell.length_b   1.000
_cell.length_c   1.000
_cell.angle_alpha   90.00
_cell.angle_beta   90.00
_cell.angle_gamma   90.00
#
_symmetry.space_group_name_H-M   'P 1'
#
loop_
_entity.id
_entity.type
_entity.pdbx_description
1 polymer ?
#
loop_
_entity_poly.entity_id
_entity_poly.type
_entity_poly.pdbx_seq_one_letter_code
_entity_poly.pdbx_strand_id
1 'polypeptide(L)'
;MDDYKCTVELSNPRAGACLNGDTAVRSSLDEKEWHVSYASSDDVMRMGSYRPWRSEFYFNITEDGHVGNFQLEDKQTPDPEVVQYLYTPLPADLPKINKDILILEAAYEGNVDRYVRLRRPDMLNGEFQCVMRGIFHNTMFAKWWSLQPEAKDPDQKCLRSGINARFIMNNDLSRITDDTPEDDLPYNIFYPSLPTSATLEELFRRKPCMAPQIARACIVADRQSLYDDIKVYPDKFLLHEARSNSNPHYLADILQRAQELNVNLEDESDDDDDYGPDWRIHTWQDRIEASDDFKFDHISLLHRDCTAEIAGDNPDQRGMYEGFQTDLGYTNLHVCLHKQ
;
A
#
# COMPACT_ATOMS: atom_id res chain seq x y z
N MET A 1 -28.41 -4.06 6.62
CA MET A 1 -28.15 -4.83 7.85
C MET A 1 -26.65 -4.82 8.03
N ASP A 2 -26.16 -4.67 9.26
CA ASP A 2 -24.73 -4.70 9.59
C ASP A 2 -24.51 -5.91 10.50
N ASP A 3 -23.89 -6.96 9.96
CA ASP A 3 -23.65 -8.23 10.68
C ASP A 3 -22.67 -8.04 11.86
N TYR A 4 -21.75 -7.07 11.79
CA TYR A 4 -20.78 -6.81 12.86
C TYR A 4 -21.42 -6.14 14.07
N LYS A 5 -22.36 -5.21 13.81
CA LYS A 5 -23.08 -4.49 14.87
C LYS A 5 -24.39 -5.15 15.26
N CYS A 6 -24.82 -6.20 14.54
CA CYS A 6 -26.16 -6.79 14.64
C CYS A 6 -27.27 -5.73 14.54
N THR A 7 -27.10 -4.73 13.67
CA THR A 7 -28.05 -3.60 13.55
C THR A 7 -28.72 -3.54 12.18
N VAL A 8 -29.89 -2.90 12.15
CA VAL A 8 -30.63 -2.58 10.93
C VAL A 8 -30.88 -1.08 10.90
N GLU A 9 -30.59 -0.45 9.77
CA GLU A 9 -30.89 0.97 9.55
C GLU A 9 -32.39 1.17 9.36
N LEU A 10 -33.04 1.84 10.31
CA LEU A 10 -34.48 2.08 10.32
C LEU A 10 -34.85 3.48 9.82
N SER A 11 -33.92 4.43 9.81
CA SER A 11 -34.21 5.83 9.44
C SER A 11 -34.33 6.04 7.94
N ASN A 12 -33.63 5.23 7.14
CA ASN A 12 -33.72 5.23 5.68
C ASN A 12 -33.66 3.78 5.14
N PRO A 13 -34.73 2.98 5.34
CA PRO A 13 -34.74 1.58 4.95
C PRO A 13 -34.67 1.46 3.43
N ARG A 14 -33.65 0.77 2.93
CA ARG A 14 -33.52 0.45 1.50
C ARG A 14 -34.36 -0.79 1.19
N ALA A 15 -35.21 -0.73 0.16
CA ALA A 15 -35.93 -1.89 -0.33
C ALA A 15 -34.95 -2.95 -0.86
N GLY A 16 -35.17 -4.23 -0.52
CA GLY A 16 -34.24 -5.32 -0.83
C GLY A 16 -33.06 -5.36 0.15
N ALA A 17 -33.33 -5.60 1.44
CA ALA A 17 -32.28 -5.76 2.44
C ALA A 17 -31.35 -6.91 2.05
N CYS A 18 -30.19 -6.55 1.50
CA CYS A 18 -29.16 -7.50 1.10
C CYS A 18 -28.29 -7.85 2.30
N LEU A 19 -27.96 -9.13 2.47
CA LEU A 19 -27.02 -9.58 3.49
C LEU A 19 -25.59 -9.40 2.98
N ASN A 20 -24.70 -8.86 3.83
CA ASN A 20 -23.25 -8.88 3.59
C ASN A 20 -22.67 -10.30 3.77
N GLY A 21 -23.37 -11.18 4.48
CA GLY A 21 -23.03 -12.60 4.57
C GLY A 21 -21.68 -12.82 5.24
N ASP A 22 -21.31 -11.93 6.17
CA ASP A 22 -20.07 -12.03 6.92
C ASP A 22 -20.28 -13.04 8.06
N THR A 23 -19.59 -14.16 7.95
CA THR A 23 -19.65 -15.28 8.88
C THR A 23 -18.35 -16.04 8.81
N ALA A 24 -18.10 -16.87 9.82
CA ALA A 24 -17.09 -17.92 9.68
C ALA A 24 -17.51 -18.86 8.55
N VAL A 25 -16.56 -19.24 7.70
CA VAL A 25 -16.79 -20.12 6.55
C VAL A 25 -16.03 -21.42 6.75
N ARG A 26 -16.52 -22.53 6.17
CA ARG A 26 -15.90 -23.85 6.33
C ARG A 26 -14.41 -23.83 5.98
N SER A 27 -14.02 -23.08 4.95
CA SER A 27 -12.62 -22.97 4.51
C SER A 27 -11.69 -22.37 5.58
N SER A 28 -12.21 -21.68 6.61
CA SER A 28 -11.37 -21.25 7.73
C SER A 28 -10.94 -22.43 8.61
N LEU A 29 -11.68 -23.53 8.66
CA LEU A 29 -11.31 -24.74 9.42
C LEU A 29 -10.05 -25.43 8.88
N ASP A 30 -9.77 -25.23 7.60
CA ASP A 30 -8.58 -25.78 6.95
C ASP A 30 -7.32 -24.98 7.33
N GLU A 31 -7.48 -23.81 7.95
CA GLU A 31 -6.35 -23.06 8.49
C GLU A 31 -6.06 -23.51 9.92
N LYS A 32 -4.82 -23.96 10.14
CA LYS A 32 -4.31 -24.33 11.46
C LYS A 32 -3.05 -23.56 11.76
N GLU A 33 -2.99 -22.97 12.95
CA GLU A 33 -1.86 -22.22 13.47
C GLU A 33 -1.12 -23.04 14.52
N TRP A 34 0.20 -22.92 14.53
CA TRP A 34 1.05 -23.67 15.45
C TRP A 34 0.76 -23.30 16.90
N HIS A 35 0.51 -24.30 17.75
CA HIS A 35 0.49 -24.12 19.19
C HIS A 35 1.91 -23.79 19.67
N VAL A 36 2.20 -22.54 20.03
CA VAL A 36 3.44 -22.24 20.76
C VAL A 36 3.34 -22.94 22.12
N SER A 37 3.97 -24.11 22.24
CA SER A 37 4.05 -24.81 23.52
C SER A 37 4.91 -23.98 24.45
N TYR A 38 4.43 -23.71 25.66
CA TYR A 38 5.20 -23.16 26.77
C TYR A 38 6.40 -24.08 27.07
N ALA A 39 7.51 -23.88 26.39
CA ALA A 39 8.78 -24.52 26.71
C ALA A 39 9.65 -23.48 27.43
N SER A 40 9.51 -23.47 28.76
CA SER A 40 10.57 -23.12 29.73
C SER A 40 11.72 -22.25 29.20
N SER A 41 11.57 -20.93 29.23
CA SER A 41 12.70 -20.01 29.31
C SER A 41 12.28 -18.81 30.15
N ASP A 42 13.14 -18.42 31.08
CA ASP A 42 13.00 -17.34 32.06
C ASP A 42 12.89 -15.92 31.44
N ASP A 43 12.54 -15.79 30.16
CA ASP A 43 12.30 -14.50 29.51
C ASP A 43 10.87 -14.03 29.75
N VAL A 44 10.67 -13.50 30.95
CA VAL A 44 9.49 -12.72 31.33
C VAL A 44 9.59 -11.32 30.70
N MET A 45 9.53 -11.21 29.37
CA MET A 45 9.28 -9.94 28.68
C MET A 45 8.41 -10.15 27.42
N ARG A 46 7.23 -9.52 27.45
CA ARG A 46 6.19 -9.41 26.40
C ARG A 46 5.33 -10.65 26.11
N MET A 47 4.68 -11.17 27.15
CA MET A 47 3.29 -11.65 27.01
C MET A 47 2.40 -10.47 26.56
N GLY A 48 2.01 -10.43 25.30
CA GLY A 48 1.01 -9.47 24.82
C GLY A 48 0.85 -9.29 23.30
N SER A 49 1.76 -9.77 22.46
CA SER A 49 1.83 -9.30 21.06
C SER A 49 1.79 -10.35 19.95
N TYR A 50 1.53 -11.62 20.26
CA TYR A 50 1.26 -12.65 19.24
C TYR A 50 -0.11 -13.28 19.49
N ARG A 51 -1.16 -12.45 19.50
CA ARG A 51 -2.43 -12.92 18.95
C ARG A 51 -2.28 -12.77 17.43
N PRO A 52 -2.29 -13.85 16.64
CA PRO A 52 -2.29 -13.73 15.18
C PRO A 52 -3.42 -12.79 14.78
N TRP A 53 -3.16 -11.86 13.86
CA TRP A 53 -4.08 -10.81 13.42
C TRP A 53 -5.50 -11.30 13.07
N ARG A 54 -5.66 -12.60 12.77
CA ARG A 54 -6.95 -13.26 12.54
C ARG A 54 -7.80 -13.47 13.81
N SER A 55 -7.17 -13.61 14.97
CA SER A 55 -7.80 -14.07 16.22
C SER A 55 -8.79 -13.07 16.83
N GLU A 56 -8.71 -11.77 16.51
CA GLU A 56 -9.57 -10.77 17.15
C GLU A 56 -10.86 -10.48 16.35
N PHE A 57 -10.87 -10.76 15.03
CA PHE A 57 -11.88 -10.18 14.12
C PHE A 57 -12.58 -11.19 13.21
N TYR A 58 -12.00 -12.38 13.04
CA TYR A 58 -12.67 -13.45 12.32
C TYR A 58 -13.57 -14.22 13.27
N PHE A 59 -14.80 -14.47 12.84
CA PHE A 59 -15.64 -15.46 13.49
C PHE A 59 -14.89 -16.80 13.48
N ASN A 60 -14.57 -17.30 14.66
CA ASN A 60 -13.90 -18.58 14.80
C ASN A 60 -14.93 -19.68 15.07
N ILE A 61 -15.07 -20.64 14.15
CA ILE A 61 -16.00 -21.77 14.30
C ILE A 61 -15.62 -22.65 15.49
N THR A 62 -14.31 -22.88 15.70
CA THR A 62 -13.80 -23.81 16.71
C THR A 62 -13.55 -23.15 18.06
N GLU A 63 -13.63 -21.81 18.15
CA GLU A 63 -13.36 -21.00 19.35
C GLU A 63 -11.96 -21.25 19.98
N ASP A 64 -11.07 -21.95 19.26
CA ASP A 64 -9.76 -22.41 19.74
C ASP A 64 -8.59 -21.63 19.14
N GLY A 65 -8.87 -20.55 18.40
CA GLY A 65 -7.89 -19.76 17.67
C GLY A 65 -7.24 -20.48 16.49
N HIS A 66 -7.87 -21.50 15.88
CA HIS A 66 -7.27 -22.32 14.82
C HIS A 66 -6.04 -23.12 15.29
N VAL A 67 -5.91 -23.37 16.59
CA VAL A 67 -4.74 -24.04 17.16
C VAL A 67 -4.61 -25.49 16.67
N GLY A 68 -3.46 -25.82 16.09
CA GLY A 68 -3.16 -27.15 15.53
C GLY A 68 -1.70 -27.57 15.72
N ASN A 69 -1.47 -28.88 15.53
CA ASN A 69 -0.17 -29.53 15.74
C ASN A 69 0.70 -29.61 14.47
N PHE A 70 0.22 -29.12 13.32
CA PHE A 70 0.89 -29.24 12.02
C PHE A 70 0.66 -27.96 11.20
N GLN A 71 1.70 -27.48 10.50
CA GLN A 71 1.53 -26.58 9.37
C GLN A 71 0.99 -27.39 8.19
N LEU A 72 -0.07 -26.90 7.55
CA LEU A 72 -0.43 -27.39 6.23
C LEU A 72 0.58 -26.82 5.22
N GLU A 73 1.24 -27.71 4.48
CA GLU A 73 1.81 -27.40 3.17
C GLU A 73 0.64 -27.17 2.19
N ASP A 74 0.76 -26.17 1.32
CA ASP A 74 -0.20 -25.71 0.30
C ASP A 74 -1.47 -24.96 0.76
N LYS A 75 -1.29 -23.68 1.10
CA LYS A 75 -2.28 -22.64 0.78
C LYS A 75 -1.98 -22.11 -0.62
N GLN A 76 -2.52 -22.70 -1.69
CA GLN A 76 -2.16 -22.24 -3.04
C GLN A 76 -3.29 -21.95 -4.02
N THR A 77 -4.55 -22.22 -3.69
CA THR A 77 -5.64 -21.88 -4.63
C THR A 77 -6.82 -21.21 -3.93
N PRO A 78 -7.17 -19.97 -4.32
CA PRO A 78 -8.44 -19.38 -3.93
C PRO A 78 -9.58 -20.32 -4.32
N ASP A 79 -10.62 -20.39 -3.49
CA ASP A 79 -11.82 -21.17 -3.80
C ASP A 79 -12.35 -20.76 -5.20
N PRO A 80 -12.54 -21.70 -6.15
CA PRO A 80 -13.08 -21.38 -7.47
C PRO A 80 -14.40 -20.60 -7.43
N GLU A 81 -15.22 -20.83 -6.40
CA GLU A 81 -16.47 -20.10 -6.19
C GLU A 81 -16.21 -18.62 -5.86
N VAL A 82 -15.11 -18.30 -5.19
CA VAL A 82 -14.68 -16.91 -4.92
C VAL A 82 -14.10 -16.27 -6.18
N VAL A 83 -13.28 -17.00 -6.93
CA VAL A 83 -12.61 -16.52 -8.15
C VAL A 83 -13.61 -16.02 -9.19
N GLN A 84 -14.76 -16.70 -9.34
CA GLN A 84 -15.79 -16.26 -10.30
C GLN A 84 -16.27 -14.82 -10.04
N TYR A 85 -16.26 -14.38 -8.77
CA TYR A 85 -16.73 -13.05 -8.37
C TYR A 85 -15.68 -11.97 -8.59
N LEU A 86 -14.43 -12.31 -8.93
CA LEU A 86 -13.41 -11.32 -9.31
C LEU A 86 -13.79 -10.63 -10.63
N TYR A 87 -14.34 -11.39 -11.59
CA TYR A 87 -14.68 -10.89 -12.94
C TYR A 87 -16.19 -10.83 -13.24
N THR A 88 -17.05 -11.17 -12.28
CA THR A 88 -18.51 -11.02 -12.40
C THR A 88 -19.05 -9.98 -11.41
N PRO A 89 -20.22 -9.37 -11.68
CA PRO A 89 -20.87 -8.47 -10.72
C PRO A 89 -21.19 -9.19 -9.41
N LEU A 90 -20.93 -8.53 -8.28
CA LEU A 90 -21.28 -9.07 -6.97
C LEU A 90 -22.82 -9.20 -6.85
N PRO A 91 -23.35 -10.38 -6.48
CA PRO A 91 -24.78 -10.57 -6.26
C PRO A 91 -25.31 -9.64 -5.17
N ALA A 92 -26.60 -9.34 -5.21
CA ALA A 92 -27.26 -8.47 -4.23
C ALA A 92 -26.97 -8.96 -2.79
N ASP A 93 -27.37 -10.19 -2.47
CA ASP A 93 -26.96 -10.91 -1.28
C ASP A 93 -25.56 -11.51 -1.49
N LEU A 94 -24.60 -11.10 -0.65
CA LEU A 94 -23.25 -11.61 -0.75
C LEU A 94 -23.17 -13.07 -0.27
N PRO A 95 -22.42 -13.92 -0.98
CA PRO A 95 -22.28 -15.33 -0.64
C PRO A 95 -21.51 -15.52 0.68
N LYS A 96 -21.80 -16.62 1.37
CA LYS A 96 -21.13 -17.05 2.62
C LYS A 96 -19.82 -17.80 2.31
N ILE A 97 -18.92 -17.12 1.60
CA ILE A 97 -17.61 -17.62 1.18
C ILE A 97 -16.50 -16.75 1.76
N ASN A 98 -15.23 -17.17 1.65
CA ASN A 98 -14.12 -16.31 2.03
C ASN A 98 -14.00 -15.16 1.01
N LYS A 99 -14.29 -13.93 1.45
CA LYS A 99 -14.29 -12.74 0.60
C LYS A 99 -12.97 -11.95 0.68
N ASP A 100 -11.97 -12.43 1.41
CA ASP A 100 -10.73 -11.69 1.67
C ASP A 100 -10.06 -11.25 0.37
N ILE A 101 -9.94 -12.15 -0.60
CA ILE A 101 -9.36 -11.80 -1.91
C ILE A 101 -10.22 -10.80 -2.69
N LEU A 102 -11.54 -10.84 -2.55
CA LEU A 102 -12.44 -9.87 -3.20
C LEU A 102 -12.27 -8.47 -2.60
N ILE A 103 -12.01 -8.37 -1.30
CA ILE A 103 -11.74 -7.11 -0.59
C ILE A 103 -10.41 -6.52 -1.10
N LEU A 104 -9.36 -7.33 -1.11
CA LEU A 104 -8.03 -6.92 -1.56
C LEU A 104 -8.02 -6.50 -3.03
N GLU A 105 -8.67 -7.26 -3.92
CA GLU A 105 -8.79 -6.92 -5.33
C GLU A 105 -9.55 -5.61 -5.53
N ALA A 106 -10.69 -5.43 -4.84
CA ALA A 106 -11.47 -4.21 -4.93
C ALA A 106 -10.68 -2.98 -4.44
N ALA A 107 -9.87 -3.14 -3.40
CA ALA A 107 -8.97 -2.09 -2.92
C ALA A 107 -7.86 -1.81 -3.94
N TYR A 108 -7.22 -2.85 -4.49
CA TYR A 108 -6.14 -2.77 -5.46
C TYR A 108 -6.56 -2.06 -6.76
N GLU A 109 -7.73 -2.40 -7.31
CA GLU A 109 -8.31 -1.73 -8.48
C GLU A 109 -8.78 -0.29 -8.18
N GLY A 110 -9.05 0.02 -6.89
CA GLY A 110 -9.74 1.24 -6.50
C GLY A 110 -11.23 1.23 -6.88
N ASN A 111 -11.88 0.07 -6.82
CA ASN A 111 -13.30 -0.08 -7.15
C ASN A 111 -14.18 0.31 -5.94
N VAL A 112 -14.67 1.55 -5.93
CA VAL A 112 -15.47 2.10 -4.82
C VAL A 112 -16.69 1.23 -4.50
N ASP A 113 -17.46 0.80 -5.52
CA ASP A 113 -18.71 0.04 -5.29
C ASP A 113 -18.42 -1.31 -4.63
N ARG A 114 -17.47 -2.06 -5.20
CA ARG A 114 -17.08 -3.36 -4.66
C ARG A 114 -16.44 -3.23 -3.28
N TYR A 115 -15.51 -2.28 -3.12
CA TYR A 115 -14.79 -2.11 -1.86
C TYR A 115 -15.73 -1.71 -0.73
N VAL A 116 -16.64 -0.75 -0.95
CA VAL A 116 -17.65 -0.36 0.06
C VAL A 116 -18.55 -1.52 0.47
N ARG A 117 -18.92 -2.39 -0.49
CA ARG A 117 -19.80 -3.53 -0.22
C ARG A 117 -19.10 -4.68 0.51
N LEU A 118 -17.78 -4.80 0.36
CA LEU A 118 -16.99 -5.91 0.87
C LEU A 118 -16.17 -5.56 2.12
N ARG A 119 -15.75 -4.30 2.27
CA ARG A 119 -14.84 -3.85 3.34
C ARG A 119 -15.44 -4.14 4.72
N ARG A 120 -14.58 -4.53 5.64
CA ARG A 120 -14.92 -4.84 7.03
C ARG A 120 -14.57 -3.66 7.94
N PRO A 121 -15.04 -3.63 9.20
CA PRO A 121 -14.65 -2.60 10.17
C PRO A 121 -13.13 -2.52 10.35
N ASP A 122 -12.48 -3.68 10.44
CA ASP A 122 -11.04 -3.82 10.56
C ASP A 122 -10.44 -4.33 9.24
N MET A 123 -9.31 -3.73 8.85
CA MET A 123 -8.61 -4.06 7.61
C MET A 123 -7.95 -5.44 7.68
N LEU A 124 -7.94 -6.14 6.55
CA LEU A 124 -7.16 -7.36 6.38
C LEU A 124 -5.67 -7.06 6.33
N ASN A 125 -4.85 -8.08 6.62
CA ASN A 125 -3.43 -8.00 6.31
C ASN A 125 -3.25 -7.75 4.79
N GLY A 126 -2.48 -6.72 4.45
CA GLY A 126 -2.27 -6.32 3.06
C GLY A 126 -3.32 -5.40 2.45
N GLU A 127 -4.45 -5.18 3.12
CA GLU A 127 -5.53 -4.33 2.60
C GLU A 127 -5.10 -2.88 2.46
N PHE A 128 -4.36 -2.34 3.45
CA PHE A 128 -3.89 -0.96 3.39
C PHE A 128 -2.96 -0.71 2.19
N GLN A 129 -2.09 -1.67 1.88
CA GLN A 129 -1.20 -1.61 0.72
C GLN A 129 -2.01 -1.62 -0.59
N CYS A 130 -3.04 -2.46 -0.68
CA CYS A 130 -3.98 -2.47 -1.80
C CYS A 130 -4.74 -1.14 -1.91
N VAL A 131 -5.20 -0.58 -0.78
CA VAL A 131 -5.86 0.73 -0.71
C VAL A 131 -4.94 1.83 -1.25
N MET A 132 -3.68 1.88 -0.80
CA MET A 132 -2.71 2.86 -1.26
C MET A 132 -2.50 2.77 -2.77
N ARG A 133 -2.30 1.56 -3.31
CA ARG A 133 -2.21 1.36 -4.77
C ARG A 133 -3.49 1.83 -5.46
N GLY A 134 -4.66 1.45 -4.98
CA GLY A 134 -5.95 1.88 -5.53
C GLY A 134 -6.11 3.40 -5.55
N ILE A 135 -5.67 4.09 -4.49
CA ILE A 135 -5.69 5.56 -4.38
C ILE A 135 -4.81 6.18 -5.46
N PHE A 136 -3.60 5.67 -5.66
CA PHE A 136 -2.66 6.19 -6.66
C PHE A 136 -3.17 6.01 -8.10
N HIS A 137 -3.91 4.94 -8.38
CA HIS A 137 -4.37 4.62 -9.72
C HIS A 137 -5.78 5.11 -10.06
N ASN A 138 -6.66 5.28 -9.07
CA ASN A 138 -8.07 5.62 -9.29
C ASN A 138 -8.49 6.93 -8.59
N THR A 139 -8.75 7.97 -9.39
CA THR A 139 -9.16 9.30 -8.88
C THR A 139 -10.47 9.26 -8.08
N MET A 140 -11.45 8.45 -8.48
CA MET A 140 -12.73 8.36 -7.77
C MET A 140 -12.57 7.67 -6.42
N PHE A 141 -11.69 6.67 -6.34
CA PHE A 141 -11.33 6.00 -5.10
C PHE A 141 -10.58 6.91 -4.14
N ALA A 142 -9.58 7.66 -4.64
CA ALA A 142 -8.88 8.67 -3.85
C ALA A 142 -9.85 9.75 -3.32
N LYS A 143 -10.78 10.21 -4.17
CA LYS A 143 -11.81 11.16 -3.75
C LYS A 143 -12.71 10.58 -2.68
N TRP A 144 -13.15 9.32 -2.82
CA TRP A 144 -13.97 8.66 -1.83
C TRP A 144 -13.23 8.49 -0.49
N TRP A 145 -11.97 8.05 -0.50
CA TRP A 145 -11.11 7.95 0.68
C TRP A 145 -10.91 9.29 1.38
N SER A 146 -10.80 10.39 0.62
CA SER A 146 -10.68 11.74 1.19
C SER A 146 -11.89 12.20 2.01
N LEU A 147 -13.03 11.50 1.91
CA LEU A 147 -14.26 11.80 2.66
C LEU A 147 -14.42 10.91 3.90
N GLN A 148 -13.59 9.88 4.06
CA GLN A 148 -13.69 8.92 5.16
C GLN A 148 -13.14 9.50 6.47
N PRO A 149 -13.65 9.09 7.64
CA PRO A 149 -13.14 9.56 8.94
C PRO A 149 -11.66 9.26 9.14
N GLU A 150 -11.15 8.15 8.61
CA GLU A 150 -9.75 7.74 8.65
C GLU A 150 -8.83 8.79 8.02
N ALA A 151 -9.27 9.45 6.94
CA ALA A 151 -8.48 10.52 6.32
C ALA A 151 -8.39 11.81 7.17
N LYS A 152 -9.20 11.94 8.22
CA LYS A 152 -9.18 13.07 9.17
C LYS A 152 -8.40 12.75 10.44
N ASP A 153 -8.06 11.49 10.65
CA ASP A 153 -7.26 11.04 11.78
C ASP A 153 -5.82 11.53 11.61
N PRO A 154 -5.26 12.35 12.53
CA PRO A 154 -3.89 12.85 12.45
C PRO A 154 -2.85 11.75 12.24
N ASP A 155 -3.08 10.55 12.78
CA ASP A 155 -2.14 9.43 12.72
C ASP A 155 -2.09 8.78 11.33
N GLN A 156 -3.09 9.02 10.48
CA GLN A 156 -3.19 8.46 9.12
C GLN A 156 -2.47 9.32 8.06
N LYS A 157 -1.21 9.67 8.32
CA LYS A 157 -0.36 10.53 7.47
C LYS A 157 -0.18 9.94 6.07
N CYS A 158 0.19 8.67 5.97
CA CYS A 158 0.41 7.99 4.68
C CYS A 158 -0.84 8.00 3.79
N LEU A 159 -2.04 7.82 4.39
CA LEU A 159 -3.29 7.88 3.65
C LEU A 159 -3.53 9.27 3.06
N ARG A 160 -3.33 10.33 3.85
CA ARG A 160 -3.48 11.72 3.38
C ARG A 160 -2.45 12.07 2.30
N SER A 161 -1.21 11.65 2.50
CA SER A 161 -0.12 11.77 1.54
C SER A 161 -0.49 11.11 0.20
N GLY A 162 -0.92 9.84 0.19
CA GLY A 162 -1.33 9.15 -1.03
C GLY A 162 -2.53 9.78 -1.74
N ILE A 163 -3.51 10.31 -0.99
CA ILE A 163 -4.62 11.08 -1.57
C ILE A 163 -4.09 12.35 -2.23
N ASN A 164 -3.21 13.09 -1.56
CA ASN A 164 -2.61 14.30 -2.11
C ASN A 164 -1.77 14.01 -3.36
N ALA A 165 -1.01 12.91 -3.39
CA ALA A 165 -0.27 12.43 -4.55
C ALA A 165 -1.19 12.31 -5.78
N ARG A 166 -2.31 11.58 -5.63
CA ARG A 166 -3.26 11.39 -6.74
C ARG A 166 -3.83 12.71 -7.24
N PHE A 167 -4.10 13.67 -6.36
CA PHE A 167 -4.64 14.97 -6.76
C PHE A 167 -3.59 15.81 -7.52
N ILE A 168 -2.34 15.84 -7.06
CA ILE A 168 -1.22 16.49 -7.76
C ILE A 168 -1.05 15.91 -9.16
N MET A 169 -1.10 14.58 -9.30
CA MET A 169 -1.03 13.87 -10.58
C MET A 169 -2.19 14.22 -11.53
N ASN A 170 -3.34 14.63 -11.00
CA ASN A 170 -4.48 15.13 -11.77
C ASN A 170 -4.40 16.65 -12.02
N ASN A 171 -3.28 17.31 -11.71
CA ASN A 171 -3.10 18.77 -11.81
C ASN A 171 -3.99 19.57 -10.84
N ASP A 172 -4.44 18.95 -9.76
CA ASP A 172 -5.24 19.60 -8.73
C ASP A 172 -4.40 19.85 -7.47
N LEU A 173 -4.11 21.13 -7.21
CA LEU A 173 -3.40 21.60 -6.02
C LEU A 173 -4.34 22.18 -4.96
N SER A 174 -5.66 22.00 -5.07
CA SER A 174 -6.64 22.55 -4.12
C SER A 174 -6.44 22.07 -2.67
N ARG A 175 -5.76 20.93 -2.49
CA ARG A 175 -5.43 20.33 -1.19
C ARG A 175 -4.05 20.74 -0.66
N ILE A 176 -3.23 21.37 -1.49
CA ILE A 176 -1.88 21.82 -1.14
C ILE A 176 -1.90 23.34 -0.95
N THR A 177 -1.80 23.74 0.31
CA THR A 177 -1.76 25.13 0.76
C THR A 177 -0.48 25.37 1.53
N ASP A 178 -0.12 26.63 1.77
CA ASP A 178 1.09 26.99 2.53
C ASP A 178 1.08 26.37 3.95
N ASP A 179 -0.10 26.15 4.52
CA ASP A 179 -0.30 25.54 5.85
C ASP A 179 -0.37 24.01 5.86
N THR A 180 -0.31 23.34 4.70
CA THR A 180 -0.34 21.87 4.64
C THR A 180 0.87 21.30 5.38
N PRO A 181 0.70 20.40 6.38
CA PRO A 181 1.80 19.79 7.11
C PRO A 181 2.77 19.06 6.19
N GLU A 182 4.06 19.06 6.51
CA GLU A 182 5.08 18.37 5.70
C GLU A 182 4.83 16.85 5.65
N ASP A 183 4.36 16.28 6.75
CA ASP A 183 3.92 14.87 6.87
C ASP A 183 2.79 14.47 5.91
N ASP A 184 2.03 15.45 5.40
CA ASP A 184 0.92 15.22 4.46
C ASP A 184 1.38 15.38 3.00
N LEU A 185 2.65 15.75 2.77
CA LEU A 185 3.20 15.95 1.44
C LEU A 185 3.68 14.62 0.86
N PRO A 186 3.25 14.28 -0.37
CA PRO A 186 3.60 13.02 -0.98
C PRO A 186 5.03 12.93 -1.47
N TYR A 187 5.61 11.75 -1.30
CA TYR A 187 6.90 11.42 -1.88
C TYR A 187 6.81 11.16 -3.38
N ASN A 188 5.83 10.36 -3.82
CA ASN A 188 5.65 10.06 -5.24
C ASN A 188 4.51 10.88 -5.84
N ILE A 189 4.87 11.80 -6.75
CA ILE A 189 3.91 12.69 -7.43
C ILE A 189 3.84 12.45 -8.94
N PHE A 190 4.48 11.40 -9.46
CA PHE A 190 4.68 11.22 -10.91
C PHE A 190 4.20 9.88 -11.47
N TYR A 191 3.89 8.90 -10.63
CA TYR A 191 3.37 7.59 -11.06
C TYR A 191 1.98 7.30 -10.46
N PRO A 192 1.01 6.79 -11.23
CA PRO A 192 1.10 6.31 -12.61
C PRO A 192 0.92 7.38 -13.70
N SER A 193 0.63 8.62 -13.30
CA SER A 193 0.34 9.71 -14.23
C SER A 193 1.11 10.97 -13.87
N LEU A 194 1.74 11.59 -14.87
CA LEU A 194 2.60 12.76 -14.69
C LEU A 194 1.78 14.07 -14.58
N PRO A 195 2.02 14.91 -13.56
CA PRO A 195 1.52 16.29 -13.52
C PRO A 195 2.10 17.11 -14.68
N THR A 196 1.46 18.21 -15.07
CA THR A 196 1.97 19.19 -16.05
C THR A 196 3.08 20.07 -15.48
N SER A 197 3.88 20.71 -16.35
CA SER A 197 4.95 21.63 -15.89
C SER A 197 4.39 22.79 -15.07
N ALA A 198 3.26 23.37 -15.48
CA ALA A 198 2.60 24.45 -14.75
C ALA A 198 2.19 24.03 -13.33
N THR A 199 1.71 22.79 -13.16
CA THR A 199 1.41 22.24 -11.83
C THR A 199 2.67 22.09 -10.98
N LEU A 200 3.77 21.60 -11.56
CA LEU A 200 5.02 21.44 -10.84
C LEU A 200 5.64 22.78 -10.43
N GLU A 201 5.60 23.79 -11.32
CA GLU A 201 6.03 25.16 -11.03
C GLU A 201 5.22 25.78 -9.88
N GLU A 202 3.89 25.65 -9.93
CA GLU A 202 3.02 26.17 -8.88
C GLU A 202 3.17 25.39 -7.57
N LEU A 203 3.40 24.08 -7.64
CA LEU A 203 3.70 23.26 -6.46
C LEU A 203 5.02 23.70 -5.81
N PHE A 204 6.07 23.94 -6.61
CA PHE A 204 7.34 24.47 -6.11
C PHE A 204 7.17 25.85 -5.47
N ARG A 205 6.34 26.71 -6.06
CA ARG A 205 6.02 28.04 -5.51
C ARG A 205 5.32 27.96 -4.15
N ARG A 206 4.41 27.01 -3.94
CA ARG A 206 3.66 26.82 -2.67
C ARG A 206 4.47 26.07 -1.62
N LYS A 207 5.19 25.03 -2.04
CA LYS A 207 5.95 24.12 -1.16
C LYS A 207 7.35 23.90 -1.70
N PRO A 208 8.28 24.85 -1.50
CA PRO A 208 9.68 24.69 -1.90
C PRO A 208 10.37 23.47 -1.27
N CYS A 209 9.90 22.99 -0.12
CA CYS A 209 10.38 21.76 0.51
C CYS A 209 10.16 20.51 -0.36
N MET A 210 9.23 20.53 -1.33
CA MET A 210 9.01 19.45 -2.28
C MET A 210 9.95 19.48 -3.50
N ALA A 211 10.99 20.35 -3.50
CA ALA A 211 11.95 20.44 -4.59
C ALA A 211 12.53 19.08 -5.04
N PRO A 212 12.89 18.14 -4.14
CA PRO A 212 13.37 16.82 -4.53
C PRO A 212 12.34 16.01 -5.34
N GLN A 213 11.09 15.96 -4.88
CA GLN A 213 10.00 15.22 -5.51
C GLN A 213 9.66 15.82 -6.89
N ILE A 214 9.68 17.16 -6.99
CA ILE A 214 9.45 17.88 -8.24
C ILE A 214 10.60 17.64 -9.21
N ALA A 215 11.85 17.68 -8.75
CA ALA A 215 13.01 17.40 -9.59
C ALA A 215 13.00 15.96 -10.12
N ARG A 216 12.62 14.97 -9.29
CA ARG A 216 12.41 13.58 -9.74
C ARG A 216 11.33 13.51 -10.81
N ALA A 217 10.19 14.16 -10.61
CA ALA A 217 9.14 14.22 -11.62
C ALA A 217 9.62 14.88 -12.93
N CYS A 218 10.50 15.89 -12.86
CA CYS A 218 11.09 16.52 -14.03
C CYS A 218 12.06 15.60 -14.77
N ILE A 219 12.90 14.84 -14.05
CA ILE A 219 13.78 13.84 -14.64
C ILE A 219 12.94 12.78 -15.34
N VAL A 220 11.95 12.19 -14.66
CA VAL A 220 11.08 11.15 -15.24
C VAL A 220 10.33 11.66 -16.48
N ALA A 221 9.92 12.94 -16.48
CA ALA A 221 9.19 13.56 -17.58
C ALA A 221 10.08 14.24 -18.66
N ASP A 222 11.40 14.17 -18.55
CA ASP A 222 12.39 14.87 -19.41
C ASP A 222 12.11 16.39 -19.55
N ARG A 223 11.85 17.07 -18.42
CA ARG A 223 11.59 18.52 -18.33
C ARG A 223 12.81 19.29 -17.86
N GLN A 224 13.81 19.40 -18.73
CA GLN A 224 15.11 19.96 -18.37
C GLN A 224 15.04 21.41 -17.86
N SER A 225 14.27 22.28 -18.53
CA SER A 225 14.19 23.70 -18.15
C SER A 225 13.71 23.90 -16.70
N LEU A 226 12.67 23.16 -16.30
CA LEU A 226 12.13 23.25 -14.94
C LEU A 226 13.08 22.64 -13.91
N TYR A 227 13.75 21.54 -14.25
CA TYR A 227 14.77 20.95 -13.40
C TYR A 227 15.93 21.93 -13.13
N ASP A 228 16.39 22.65 -14.16
CA ASP A 228 17.47 23.62 -14.05
C ASP A 228 17.10 24.80 -13.14
N ASP A 229 15.83 25.22 -13.18
CA ASP A 229 15.32 26.32 -12.36
C ASP A 229 15.23 25.97 -10.86
N ILE A 230 14.92 24.71 -10.53
CA ILE A 230 14.74 24.25 -9.13
C ILE A 230 16.05 24.24 -8.36
N LYS A 231 17.19 23.96 -9.04
CA LYS A 231 18.52 23.85 -8.42
C LYS A 231 18.55 22.91 -7.21
N VAL A 232 18.00 21.71 -7.38
CA VAL A 232 17.89 20.70 -6.32
C VAL A 232 19.26 20.25 -5.78
N TYR A 233 19.29 19.92 -4.49
CA TYR A 233 20.42 19.29 -3.82
C TYR A 233 20.62 17.86 -4.37
N PRO A 234 21.86 17.44 -4.70
CA PRO A 234 22.10 16.12 -5.25
C PRO A 234 21.77 15.03 -4.21
N ASP A 235 20.95 14.05 -4.59
CA ASP A 235 20.61 12.91 -3.75
C ASP A 235 20.65 11.59 -4.54
N LYS A 236 20.72 10.46 -3.80
CA LYS A 236 20.83 9.12 -4.39
C LYS A 236 19.62 8.70 -5.22
N PHE A 237 18.43 9.21 -4.90
CA PHE A 237 17.19 8.88 -5.60
C PHE A 237 17.09 9.63 -6.93
N LEU A 238 17.48 10.91 -6.98
CA LEU A 238 17.64 11.68 -8.20
C LEU A 238 18.67 11.03 -9.12
N LEU A 239 19.79 10.57 -8.57
CA LEU A 239 20.81 9.85 -9.33
C LEU A 239 20.25 8.56 -9.95
N HIS A 240 19.45 7.81 -9.19
CA HIS A 240 18.79 6.61 -9.69
C HIS A 240 17.84 6.90 -10.86
N GLU A 241 16.98 7.92 -10.75
CA GLU A 241 16.08 8.32 -11.85
C GLU A 241 16.88 8.81 -13.08
N ALA A 242 17.96 9.57 -12.85
CA ALA A 242 18.79 10.11 -13.93
C ALA A 242 19.56 9.03 -14.69
N ARG A 243 20.00 7.96 -14.02
CA ARG A 243 20.63 6.79 -14.67
C ARG A 243 19.67 6.06 -15.61
N SER A 244 18.38 6.07 -15.29
CA SER A 244 17.32 5.44 -16.10
C SER A 244 16.83 6.34 -17.24
N ASN A 245 17.18 7.64 -17.22
CA ASN A 245 16.78 8.59 -18.25
C ASN A 245 17.77 8.60 -19.44
N SER A 246 17.25 8.80 -20.66
CA SER A 246 18.08 8.88 -21.87
C SER A 246 18.81 10.22 -22.06
N ASN A 247 18.35 11.27 -21.39
CA ASN A 247 18.96 12.60 -21.43
C ASN A 247 20.17 12.64 -20.47
N PRO A 248 21.40 12.79 -20.99
CA PRO A 248 22.61 12.77 -20.18
C PRO A 248 22.76 14.02 -19.30
N HIS A 249 21.97 15.07 -19.55
CA HIS A 249 22.06 16.33 -18.80
C HIS A 249 21.85 16.13 -17.29
N TYR A 250 20.82 15.37 -16.91
CA TYR A 250 20.48 15.14 -15.50
C TYR A 250 21.60 14.43 -14.75
N LEU A 251 22.12 13.35 -15.34
CA LEU A 251 23.19 12.57 -14.74
C LEU A 251 24.46 13.42 -14.58
N ALA A 252 24.83 14.19 -15.61
CA ALA A 252 26.00 15.05 -15.59
C ALA A 252 25.89 16.15 -14.53
N ASP A 253 24.73 16.84 -14.46
CA ASP A 253 24.49 17.91 -13.49
C ASP A 253 24.47 17.39 -12.04
N ILE A 254 23.81 16.26 -11.77
CA ILE A 254 23.76 15.66 -10.42
C ILE A 254 25.18 15.29 -9.95
N LEU A 255 25.97 14.61 -10.80
CA LEU A 255 27.34 14.21 -10.46
C LEU A 255 28.26 15.43 -10.27
N GLN A 256 28.11 16.45 -11.13
CA GLN A 256 28.86 17.70 -10.99
C GLN A 256 28.54 18.38 -9.65
N ARG A 257 27.27 18.54 -9.29
CA ARG A 257 26.86 19.16 -8.03
C ARG A 257 27.30 18.34 -6.82
N ALA A 258 27.24 17.02 -6.90
CA ALA A 258 27.73 16.13 -5.84
C ALA A 258 29.23 16.34 -5.60
N GLN A 259 30.02 16.48 -6.68
CA GLN A 259 31.45 16.78 -6.58
C GLN A 259 31.72 18.17 -6.00
N GLU A 260 30.98 19.19 -6.43
CA GLU A 260 31.10 20.56 -5.91
C GLU A 260 30.76 20.67 -4.42
N LEU A 261 29.77 19.90 -3.97
CA LEU A 261 29.31 19.87 -2.58
C LEU A 261 30.02 18.81 -1.72
N ASN A 262 30.95 18.04 -2.30
CA ASN A 262 31.67 16.94 -1.65
C ASN A 262 30.71 15.92 -0.99
N VAL A 263 29.64 15.56 -1.70
CA VAL A 263 28.63 14.58 -1.27
C VAL A 263 28.96 13.24 -1.92
N ASN A 264 29.11 12.18 -1.11
CA ASN A 264 29.21 10.83 -1.64
C ASN A 264 27.80 10.27 -1.91
N LEU A 265 27.45 10.09 -3.19
CA LEU A 265 26.16 9.52 -3.62
C LEU A 265 26.20 7.99 -3.76
N GLU A 266 27.39 7.38 -3.66
CA GLU A 266 27.61 5.94 -3.84
C GLU A 266 27.96 5.20 -2.55
N ASP A 267 28.11 5.90 -1.42
CA ASP A 267 28.22 5.24 -0.11
C ASP A 267 26.88 4.62 0.28
N GLU A 268 26.86 3.29 0.32
CA GLU A 268 25.80 2.47 0.92
C GLU A 268 26.01 2.26 2.43
N SER A 269 26.99 2.95 3.05
CA SER A 269 27.13 2.88 4.51
C SER A 269 25.90 3.50 5.15
N ASP A 270 25.09 2.62 5.73
CA ASP A 270 24.03 2.93 6.68
C ASP A 270 24.64 3.63 7.90
N ASP A 271 25.00 4.91 7.77
CA ASP A 271 25.47 5.72 8.89
C ASP A 271 24.26 6.12 9.75
N ASP A 272 23.86 5.20 10.63
CA ASP A 272 23.89 5.27 12.10
C ASP A 272 23.87 6.64 12.84
N ASP A 273 23.45 7.76 12.24
CA ASP A 273 23.30 9.05 12.94
C ASP A 273 21.86 9.59 12.88
N ASP A 274 21.16 9.39 14.00
CA ASP A 274 20.24 10.31 14.68
C ASP A 274 19.95 11.62 13.89
N TYR A 275 18.80 11.67 13.21
CA TYR A 275 18.22 12.84 12.50
C TYR A 275 18.87 13.28 11.17
N GLY A 276 18.72 12.47 10.11
CA GLY A 276 18.70 12.99 8.73
C GLY A 276 17.47 13.90 8.49
N PRO A 277 17.49 14.81 7.48
CA PRO A 277 16.38 15.74 7.29
C PRO A 277 15.10 14.97 6.93
N ASP A 278 14.07 15.14 7.76
CA ASP A 278 12.81 14.37 7.83
C ASP A 278 12.09 14.15 6.48
N TRP A 279 12.38 14.93 5.44
CA TRP A 279 11.86 14.70 4.08
C TRP A 279 12.40 13.42 3.41
N ARG A 280 13.44 12.80 3.98
CA ARG A 280 14.02 11.51 3.54
C ARG A 280 13.26 10.29 4.07
N ILE A 281 12.28 10.48 4.96
CA ILE A 281 11.64 9.41 5.71
C ILE A 281 10.14 9.42 5.44
N HIS A 282 9.71 8.61 4.47
CA HIS A 282 8.47 7.84 4.66
C HIS A 282 8.51 6.44 4.03
N THR A 283 9.68 5.93 3.63
CA THR A 283 9.72 4.58 3.02
C THR A 283 10.64 3.55 3.66
N TRP A 284 11.45 3.85 4.68
CA TRP A 284 12.29 2.81 5.30
C TRP A 284 12.51 3.03 6.81
N GLN A 285 12.20 2.00 7.61
CA GLN A 285 12.85 1.67 8.89
C GLN A 285 12.53 2.51 10.14
N ASP A 286 11.26 2.61 10.54
CA ASP A 286 10.98 2.43 11.97
C ASP A 286 10.72 0.94 12.21
N ARG A 287 11.77 0.27 12.73
CA ARG A 287 11.90 -1.15 13.13
C ARG A 287 12.52 -2.10 12.10
N ILE A 288 13.83 -2.02 11.95
CA ILE A 288 14.65 -3.25 11.94
C ILE A 288 15.93 -2.97 12.76
N GLU A 289 15.78 -2.89 14.08
CA GLU A 289 16.66 -3.79 14.83
C GLU A 289 16.17 -5.19 14.46
N ALA A 290 17.08 -6.02 13.98
CA ALA A 290 16.85 -7.43 13.76
C ALA A 290 16.47 -8.09 15.10
N SER A 291 15.23 -7.92 15.52
CA SER A 291 14.50 -9.02 16.10
C SER A 291 14.24 -9.95 14.93
N ASP A 292 14.86 -11.14 14.99
CA ASP A 292 14.65 -12.25 14.06
C ASP A 292 13.16 -12.68 13.90
N ASP A 293 12.23 -11.96 14.54
CA ASP A 293 10.79 -12.21 14.57
C ASP A 293 9.97 -11.33 13.60
N PHE A 294 10.54 -10.33 12.91
CA PHE A 294 9.79 -9.49 11.96
C PHE A 294 10.20 -9.75 10.51
N LYS A 295 9.64 -10.82 9.93
CA LYS A 295 9.75 -11.09 8.50
C LYS A 295 8.93 -10.05 7.71
N PHE A 296 9.57 -9.42 6.73
CA PHE A 296 8.87 -8.73 5.64
C PHE A 296 8.07 -9.78 4.88
N ASP A 297 6.80 -9.94 5.24
CA ASP A 297 5.86 -10.64 4.39
C ASP A 297 5.61 -9.74 3.18
N HIS A 298 6.38 -9.96 2.11
CA HIS A 298 5.85 -9.74 0.78
C HIS A 298 4.46 -10.38 0.77
N ILE A 299 3.42 -9.62 0.42
CA ILE A 299 2.08 -10.17 0.24
C ILE A 299 2.10 -10.93 -1.11
N SER A 300 2.87 -12.01 -1.17
CA SER A 300 2.50 -13.19 -1.92
C SER A 300 1.55 -13.93 -0.99
N LEU A 301 0.24 -13.66 -1.10
CA LEU A 301 -0.81 -14.34 -0.32
C LEU A 301 -0.79 -15.87 -0.48
N LEU A 302 0.10 -16.39 -1.32
CA LEU A 302 0.34 -17.79 -1.63
C LEU A 302 1.87 -17.97 -1.83
N HIS A 303 2.68 -17.92 -0.76
CA HIS A 303 4.13 -18.24 -0.83
C HIS A 303 4.27 -19.78 -0.92
N ARG A 304 5.05 -20.43 -1.80
CA ARG A 304 6.36 -20.10 -2.37
C ARG A 304 6.61 -20.99 -3.61
N ASP A 305 7.03 -20.36 -4.71
CA ASP A 305 7.98 -20.81 -5.75
C ASP A 305 7.64 -20.08 -7.05
N CYS A 306 7.84 -18.77 -7.05
CA CYS A 306 8.09 -18.04 -8.28
C CYS A 306 9.47 -17.44 -8.09
N THR A 307 10.45 -18.11 -8.71
CA THR A 307 11.73 -17.49 -9.07
C THR A 307 11.48 -16.07 -9.54
N ALA A 308 12.40 -15.17 -9.19
CA ALA A 308 12.46 -13.71 -9.38
C ALA A 308 12.06 -13.09 -10.74
N GLU A 309 11.31 -13.78 -11.60
CA GLU A 309 11.00 -13.37 -12.95
C GLU A 309 9.53 -13.70 -13.26
N ILE A 310 8.77 -12.63 -13.52
CA ILE A 310 7.53 -12.58 -14.32
C ILE A 310 6.21 -12.74 -13.54
N ALA A 311 5.57 -11.61 -13.20
CA ALA A 311 4.48 -11.06 -14.00
C ALA A 311 3.92 -9.75 -13.39
N GLY A 312 4.43 -8.59 -13.84
CA GLY A 312 3.64 -7.36 -13.90
C GLY A 312 3.73 -6.36 -12.74
N ASP A 313 4.93 -6.01 -12.29
CA ASP A 313 5.41 -4.63 -12.05
C ASP A 313 6.83 -4.75 -11.47
N ASN A 314 7.76 -3.93 -11.96
CA ASN A 314 9.20 -4.10 -11.78
C ASN A 314 9.60 -4.32 -10.30
N PRO A 315 10.30 -5.42 -9.95
CA PRO A 315 10.81 -5.68 -8.58
C PRO A 315 11.81 -4.61 -8.09
N ASP A 316 12.26 -3.73 -8.98
CA ASP A 316 13.18 -2.62 -8.73
C ASP A 316 12.46 -1.38 -8.19
N GLN A 317 11.12 -1.33 -8.25
CA GLN A 317 10.28 -0.17 -7.91
C GLN A 317 9.82 -0.17 -6.44
N ARG A 318 10.77 -0.38 -5.52
CA ARG A 318 10.50 -0.30 -4.09
C ARG A 318 9.97 1.10 -3.73
N GLY A 319 8.77 1.18 -3.18
CA GLY A 319 8.24 2.38 -2.53
C GLY A 319 7.45 3.38 -3.39
N MET A 320 6.88 2.94 -4.53
CA MET A 320 6.08 3.83 -5.38
C MET A 320 4.81 4.39 -4.72
N TYR A 321 4.18 3.66 -3.80
CA TYR A 321 2.94 4.08 -3.14
C TYR A 321 3.23 4.58 -1.73
N GLU A 322 4.04 5.64 -1.57
CA GLU A 322 4.52 6.11 -0.25
C GLU A 322 5.21 4.99 0.56
N GLY A 323 6.03 4.16 -0.11
CA GLY A 323 6.74 3.06 0.54
C GLY A 323 6.01 1.72 0.52
N PHE A 324 4.70 1.72 0.27
CA PHE A 324 3.91 0.49 0.25
C PHE A 324 4.06 -0.28 -1.07
N GLN A 325 4.11 -1.61 -0.98
CA GLN A 325 4.11 -2.53 -2.11
C GLN A 325 2.94 -3.52 -1.96
N THR A 326 2.28 -3.80 -3.08
CA THR A 326 1.25 -4.84 -3.18
C THR A 326 1.32 -5.46 -4.57
N ASP A 327 1.23 -6.79 -4.62
CA ASP A 327 1.19 -7.53 -5.87
C ASP A 327 0.07 -8.59 -5.79
N LEU A 328 -0.90 -8.46 -6.69
CA LEU A 328 -1.99 -9.42 -6.89
C LEU A 328 -1.85 -10.17 -8.24
N GLY A 329 -0.67 -10.14 -8.86
CA GLY A 329 -0.38 -10.82 -10.14
C GLY A 329 -0.71 -12.31 -10.11
N TYR A 330 -0.50 -12.96 -8.96
CA TYR A 330 -0.89 -14.36 -8.77
C TYR A 330 -2.42 -14.56 -8.81
N THR A 331 -3.20 -13.63 -8.27
CA THR A 331 -4.67 -13.65 -8.37
C THR A 331 -5.12 -13.49 -9.82
N ASN A 332 -4.49 -12.57 -10.56
CA ASN A 332 -4.73 -12.36 -11.99
C ASN A 332 -4.44 -13.61 -12.83
N LEU A 333 -3.41 -14.38 -12.46
CA LEU A 333 -3.11 -15.66 -13.08
C LEU A 333 -4.28 -16.64 -12.91
N HIS A 334 -4.85 -16.76 -11.71
CA HIS A 334 -6.01 -17.64 -11.46
C HIS A 334 -7.28 -17.22 -12.20
N VAL A 335 -7.46 -15.93 -12.47
CA VAL A 335 -8.56 -15.45 -13.32
C VAL A 335 -8.32 -15.82 -14.79
N CYS A 336 -7.07 -15.74 -15.26
CA CYS A 336 -6.71 -16.06 -16.65
C CYS A 336 -6.67 -17.57 -16.95
N LEU A 337 -6.40 -18.41 -15.96
CA LEU A 337 -6.34 -19.86 -16.12
C LEU A 337 -7.74 -20.45 -16.28
N HIS A 338 -8.15 -20.68 -17.53
CA HIS A 338 -9.31 -21.52 -17.83
C HIS A 338 -9.06 -22.95 -17.35
N LYS A 339 -9.78 -23.40 -16.31
CA LYS A 339 -9.95 -24.84 -16.06
C LYS A 339 -10.77 -25.41 -17.23
N GLN A 340 -10.13 -26.23 -18.06
CA GLN A 340 -10.78 -27.02 -19.13
C GLN A 340 -11.69 -28.09 -18.54
#